data_AF-A0A9D8VV71-F1
#
_entry.id   AF-A0A9D8VV71-F1
#
_cell.length_a   1.000
_cell.length_b   1.000
_cell.length_c   1.000
_cell.angle_alpha   90.00
_cell.angle_beta   90.00
_cell.angle_gamma   90.00
#
_symmetry.space_group_name_H-M   'P 1'
#
loop_
_entity.id
_entity.type
_entity.pdbx_description
1 polymer ?
#
loop_
_entity_poly.entity_id
_entity_poly.type
_entity_poly.pdbx_seq_one_letter_code
_entity_poly.pdbx_strand_id
1 'polypeptide(L)'
;MTLNAIQRSSLKRPAAGRTREADRKVSAKRLLSRIVRIRAAVIRESQAIVEDWTPNVARPSFLPGAINLAQYLAFRRHDLSGLQHQLSALGLTSLGRSEGRVMATLDAVCARLTEIAGEPAVSHPVPLAFRNGKRILRREQARIFGSDPHGPGTRIMVTLPTRASEDRALVADIIRAGADCLRINCAHGGPETWAAMIENSRAAAAEQGRTCPILMDIAGPKCRIAEVCAPKKTRLHRGDLLMLAGRMPAQLKAGDIVIRVTFPAVLDQLEAGARVFIDDGRIGARVERIEPDGAMLRVKQARSKGEKLRRKKGLNFPDTALDLPP
;
A
#
# COMPACT_ATOMS: atom_id res chain seq x y z
N MET A 1 -61.58 48.51 27.13
CA MET A 1 -60.45 49.45 26.99
C MET A 1 -59.48 48.89 25.96
N THR A 2 -59.43 49.59 24.84
CA THR A 2 -58.52 49.58 23.68
C THR A 2 -57.30 48.65 23.70
N LEU A 3 -57.30 47.66 22.80
CA LEU A 3 -56.11 47.04 22.22
C LEU A 3 -55.86 47.71 20.87
N ASN A 4 -54.86 48.59 20.80
CA ASN A 4 -54.41 49.19 19.56
C ASN A 4 -52.90 49.02 19.41
N ALA A 5 -52.53 48.42 18.27
CA ALA A 5 -51.31 48.59 17.48
C ALA A 5 -49.94 48.60 18.19
N ILE A 6 -49.13 47.56 17.96
CA ILE A 6 -47.68 47.75 17.74
C ILE A 6 -47.25 47.03 16.45
N GLN A 7 -46.58 47.82 15.63
CA GLN A 7 -46.15 47.64 14.25
C GLN A 7 -45.40 46.34 13.93
N ARG A 8 -45.66 45.82 12.73
CA ARG A 8 -44.76 44.95 11.98
C ARG A 8 -43.45 45.69 11.71
N SER A 9 -42.45 45.43 12.55
CA SER A 9 -41.06 45.80 12.29
C SER A 9 -40.45 44.83 11.28
N SER A 10 -40.21 45.34 10.07
CA SER A 10 -39.39 44.72 9.03
C SER A 10 -37.93 44.64 9.49
N LEU A 11 -37.58 43.56 10.21
CA LEU A 11 -36.20 43.20 10.45
C LEU A 11 -35.61 42.57 9.17
N LYS A 12 -35.13 43.42 8.26
CA LYS A 12 -34.13 43.01 7.25
C LYS A 12 -32.95 42.40 8.00
N ARG A 13 -32.79 41.07 7.96
CA ARG A 13 -31.54 40.39 8.33
C ARG A 13 -30.45 40.75 7.29
N PRO A 14 -29.39 41.51 7.61
CA PRO A 14 -28.31 41.72 6.67
C PRO A 14 -27.13 40.76 6.91
N ALA A 15 -26.40 40.51 5.82
CA ALA A 15 -24.97 40.17 5.75
C ALA A 15 -24.44 38.78 6.15
N ALA A 16 -25.00 38.02 7.11
CA ALA A 16 -24.37 36.76 7.55
C ALA A 16 -24.40 35.62 6.51
N GLY A 17 -25.43 35.58 5.64
CA GLY A 17 -25.52 34.59 4.56
C GLY A 17 -24.62 34.88 3.37
N ARG A 18 -24.42 36.16 3.04
CA ARG A 18 -23.58 36.59 1.90
C ARG A 18 -22.10 36.41 2.15
N THR A 19 -21.62 36.66 3.37
CA THR A 19 -20.22 36.38 3.76
C THR A 19 -19.93 34.88 3.74
N ARG A 20 -20.81 34.05 4.29
CA ARG A 20 -20.67 32.58 4.25
C ARG A 20 -20.65 32.02 2.82
N GLU A 21 -21.49 32.55 1.92
CA GLU A 21 -21.50 32.12 0.53
C GLU A 21 -20.23 32.55 -0.23
N ALA A 22 -19.74 33.76 0.02
CA ALA A 22 -18.48 34.24 -0.54
C ALA A 22 -17.29 33.40 -0.05
N ASP A 23 -17.21 33.10 1.25
CA ASP A 23 -16.17 32.26 1.85
C ASP A 23 -16.20 30.82 1.28
N ARG A 24 -17.41 30.31 1.03
CA ARG A 24 -17.61 29.00 0.39
C ARG A 24 -17.09 28.99 -1.04
N LYS A 25 -17.38 30.03 -1.83
CA LYS A 25 -16.88 30.19 -3.21
C LYS A 25 -15.36 30.29 -3.25
N VAL A 26 -14.76 31.10 -2.38
CA VAL A 26 -13.29 31.26 -2.28
C VAL A 26 -12.63 29.93 -1.90
N SER A 27 -13.19 29.21 -0.91
CA SER A 27 -12.70 27.90 -0.50
C SER A 27 -12.79 26.87 -1.63
N ALA A 28 -13.90 26.87 -2.38
CA ALA A 28 -14.10 26.00 -3.53
C ALA A 28 -13.10 26.29 -4.66
N LYS A 29 -12.84 27.56 -5.00
CA LYS A 29 -11.82 27.96 -5.99
C LYS A 29 -10.44 27.45 -5.61
N ARG A 30 -10.02 27.67 -4.36
CA ARG A 30 -8.72 27.19 -3.85
C ARG A 30 -8.59 25.67 -3.94
N LEU A 31 -9.65 24.94 -3.59
CA LEU A 31 -9.69 23.48 -3.70
C LEU A 31 -9.68 23.02 -5.16
N LEU A 32 -10.46 23.66 -6.03
CA LEU A 32 -10.51 23.36 -7.46
C LEU A 32 -9.12 23.45 -8.07
N SER A 33 -8.40 24.56 -7.83
CA SER A 33 -7.03 24.72 -8.33
C SER A 33 -6.06 23.66 -7.81
N ARG A 34 -6.27 23.10 -6.62
CA ARG A 34 -5.45 21.99 -6.09
C ARG A 34 -5.82 20.65 -6.74
N ILE A 35 -7.11 20.33 -6.84
CA ILE A 35 -7.59 19.08 -7.43
C ILE A 35 -7.26 19.02 -8.93
N VAL A 36 -7.42 20.12 -9.67
CA VAL A 36 -7.03 20.21 -11.09
C VAL A 36 -5.54 19.94 -11.27
N ARG A 37 -4.67 20.48 -10.39
CA ARG A 37 -3.23 20.21 -10.42
C ARG A 37 -2.93 18.73 -10.16
N ILE A 38 -3.55 18.14 -9.14
CA ILE A 38 -3.41 16.70 -8.83
C ILE A 38 -3.89 15.85 -10.01
N ARG A 39 -5.06 16.16 -10.57
CA ARG A 39 -5.60 15.45 -11.73
C ARG A 39 -4.65 15.48 -12.92
N ALA A 40 -4.11 16.66 -13.24
CA ALA A 40 -3.15 16.81 -14.34
C ALA A 40 -1.85 16.02 -14.06
N ALA A 41 -1.38 16.02 -12.81
CA ALA A 41 -0.22 15.22 -12.41
C ALA A 41 -0.50 13.72 -12.54
N VAL A 42 -1.65 13.23 -12.07
CA VAL A 42 -2.07 11.83 -12.21
C VAL A 42 -2.09 11.38 -13.67
N ILE A 43 -2.63 12.20 -14.57
CA ILE A 43 -2.64 11.89 -16.01
C ILE A 43 -1.20 11.73 -16.53
N ARG A 44 -0.35 12.74 -16.31
CA ARG A 44 1.04 12.72 -16.80
C ARG A 44 1.85 11.57 -16.21
N GLU A 45 1.78 11.37 -14.89
CA GLU A 45 2.57 10.36 -14.19
C GLU A 45 2.09 8.93 -14.48
N SER A 46 0.78 8.72 -14.66
CA SER A 46 0.25 7.40 -15.01
C SER A 46 0.52 7.02 -16.45
N GLN A 47 0.68 7.99 -17.36
CA GLN A 47 0.96 7.71 -18.76
C GLN A 47 2.29 6.93 -18.93
N ALA A 48 3.37 7.38 -18.29
CA ALA A 48 4.65 6.67 -18.34
C ALA A 48 4.55 5.24 -17.79
N ILE A 49 3.77 5.03 -16.72
CA ILE A 49 3.54 3.69 -16.14
C ILE A 49 2.75 2.80 -17.12
N VAL A 50 1.73 3.36 -17.78
CA VAL A 50 0.93 2.60 -18.76
C VAL A 50 1.75 2.25 -20.00
N GLU A 51 2.57 3.17 -20.49
CA GLU A 51 3.46 2.93 -21.63
C GLU A 51 4.47 1.81 -21.33
N ASP A 52 5.04 1.80 -20.12
CA ASP A 52 5.94 0.75 -19.64
C ASP A 52 5.24 -0.62 -19.49
N TRP A 53 4.01 -0.63 -18.95
CA TRP A 53 3.30 -1.88 -18.69
C TRP A 53 2.65 -2.50 -19.92
N THR A 54 2.14 -1.69 -20.85
CA THR A 54 1.31 -2.15 -21.98
C THR A 54 1.95 -3.25 -22.81
N PRO A 55 3.25 -3.19 -23.18
CA PRO A 55 3.93 -4.27 -23.92
C PRO A 55 3.90 -5.63 -23.19
N ASN A 56 3.84 -5.61 -21.86
CA ASN A 56 3.84 -6.80 -21.01
C ASN A 56 2.43 -7.32 -20.68
N VAL A 57 1.36 -6.63 -21.13
CA VAL A 57 -0.03 -7.04 -20.84
C VAL A 57 -0.48 -8.11 -21.85
N ALA A 58 -0.31 -9.38 -21.47
CA ALA A 58 -0.74 -10.52 -22.28
C ALA A 58 -2.28 -10.64 -22.45
N ARG A 59 -3.07 -10.01 -21.56
CA ARG A 59 -4.55 -10.12 -21.56
C ARG A 59 -5.19 -8.77 -21.85
N PRO A 60 -5.75 -8.53 -23.04
CA PRO A 60 -6.37 -7.24 -23.38
C PRO A 60 -7.47 -6.80 -22.41
N SER A 61 -8.24 -7.74 -21.85
CA SER A 61 -9.28 -7.44 -20.86
C SER A 61 -8.75 -6.86 -19.54
N PHE A 62 -7.45 -7.00 -19.27
CA PHE A 62 -6.79 -6.46 -18.09
C PHE A 62 -6.40 -4.97 -18.24
N LEU A 63 -6.29 -4.45 -19.47
CA LEU A 63 -5.83 -3.08 -19.74
C LEU A 63 -6.61 -2.01 -18.96
N PRO A 64 -7.96 -2.02 -18.89
CA PRO A 64 -8.68 -1.01 -18.10
C PRO A 64 -8.32 -1.03 -16.60
N GLY A 65 -8.05 -2.22 -16.06
CA GLY A 65 -7.60 -2.40 -14.68
C GLY A 65 -6.17 -1.90 -14.47
N ALA A 66 -5.26 -2.21 -15.42
CA ALA A 66 -3.89 -1.74 -15.41
C ALA A 66 -3.81 -0.20 -15.47
N ILE A 67 -4.59 0.43 -16.35
CA ILE A 67 -4.69 1.90 -16.46
C ILE A 67 -5.19 2.50 -15.15
N ASN A 68 -6.27 1.96 -14.57
CA ASN A 68 -6.78 2.46 -13.28
C ASN A 68 -5.75 2.25 -12.14
N LEU A 69 -5.00 1.16 -12.15
CA LEU A 69 -3.93 0.91 -11.17
C LEU A 69 -2.79 1.93 -11.34
N ALA A 70 -2.33 2.20 -12.56
CA ALA A 70 -1.33 3.23 -12.84
C ALA A 70 -1.78 4.62 -12.35
N GLN A 71 -3.05 4.97 -12.63
CA GLN A 71 -3.67 6.21 -12.12
C GLN A 71 -3.74 6.23 -10.60
N TYR A 72 -4.05 5.10 -9.97
CA TYR A 72 -4.08 4.99 -8.51
C TYR A 72 -2.68 5.14 -7.89
N LEU A 73 -1.66 4.52 -8.47
CA LEU A 73 -0.28 4.66 -7.99
C LEU A 73 0.20 6.10 -8.12
N ALA A 74 -0.02 6.74 -9.27
CA ALA A 74 0.27 8.17 -9.46
C ALA A 74 -0.48 9.04 -8.43
N PHE A 75 -1.77 8.78 -8.23
CA PHE A 75 -2.59 9.51 -7.27
C PHE A 75 -2.07 9.39 -5.83
N ARG A 76 -1.52 8.22 -5.44
CA ARG A 76 -0.95 7.97 -4.11
C ARG A 76 0.41 8.63 -3.87
N ARG A 77 1.04 9.21 -4.89
CA ARG A 77 2.29 9.99 -4.74
C ARG A 77 2.04 11.41 -4.22
N HIS A 78 0.78 11.86 -4.21
CA HIS A 78 0.42 13.19 -3.71
C HIS A 78 -0.10 13.13 -2.27
N ASP A 79 0.21 14.16 -1.49
CA ASP A 79 -0.36 14.32 -0.16
C ASP A 79 -1.82 14.80 -0.24
N LEU A 80 -2.73 13.98 0.25
CA LEU A 80 -4.17 14.20 0.25
C LEU A 80 -4.73 14.53 1.64
N SER A 81 -3.91 14.46 2.69
CA SER A 81 -4.35 14.52 4.09
C SER A 81 -5.19 15.77 4.39
N GLY A 82 -4.73 16.94 3.93
CA GLY A 82 -5.43 18.20 4.12
C GLY A 82 -6.66 18.42 3.24
N LEU A 83 -6.85 17.63 2.18
CA LEU A 83 -7.95 17.83 1.23
C LEU A 83 -9.27 17.27 1.75
N GLN A 84 -9.24 16.15 2.49
CA GLN A 84 -10.47 15.43 2.82
C GLN A 84 -11.38 16.24 3.73
N HIS A 85 -10.80 16.85 4.77
CA HIS A 85 -11.55 17.72 5.69
C HIS A 85 -12.15 18.92 4.95
N GLN A 86 -11.39 19.53 4.04
CA GLN A 86 -11.82 20.70 3.28
C GLN A 86 -12.93 20.35 2.27
N LEU A 87 -12.86 19.18 1.63
CA LEU A 87 -13.90 18.67 0.73
C LEU A 87 -15.19 18.34 1.50
N SER A 88 -15.08 17.69 2.66
CA SER A 88 -16.24 17.36 3.50
C SER A 88 -16.95 18.61 4.03
N ALA A 89 -16.23 19.69 4.35
CA ALA A 89 -16.82 20.97 4.73
C ALA A 89 -17.69 21.60 3.61
N LEU A 90 -17.47 21.20 2.35
CA LEU A 90 -18.29 21.61 1.19
C LEU A 90 -19.39 20.61 0.83
N GLY A 91 -19.54 19.52 1.58
CA GLY A 91 -20.48 18.43 1.31
C GLY A 91 -20.01 17.45 0.24
N LEU A 92 -18.70 17.42 -0.06
CA LEU A 92 -18.13 16.52 -1.06
C LEU A 92 -17.58 15.24 -0.43
N THR A 93 -17.69 14.15 -1.18
CA THR A 93 -17.24 12.82 -0.73
C THR A 93 -15.71 12.73 -0.67
N SER A 94 -15.20 11.96 0.30
CA SER A 94 -13.78 11.65 0.43
C SER A 94 -13.24 10.91 -0.81
N LEU A 95 -12.06 11.34 -1.26
CA LEU A 95 -11.20 10.65 -2.23
C LEU A 95 -10.67 9.30 -1.72
N GLY A 96 -10.81 8.96 -0.43
CA GLY A 96 -10.27 7.72 0.14
C GLY A 96 -10.99 6.43 -0.26
N ARG A 97 -11.94 6.48 -1.21
CA ARG A 97 -12.63 5.32 -1.80
C ARG A 97 -12.61 5.35 -3.34
N SER A 98 -11.56 5.94 -3.91
CA SER A 98 -11.41 6.16 -5.34
C SER A 98 -10.62 5.05 -6.04
N GLU A 99 -10.18 4.00 -5.34
CA GLU A 99 -9.21 3.00 -5.81
C GLU A 99 -9.61 2.37 -7.14
N GLY A 100 -10.90 2.05 -7.32
CA GLY A 100 -11.41 1.43 -8.54
C GLY A 100 -11.91 2.42 -9.61
N ARG A 101 -11.71 3.73 -9.43
CA ARG A 101 -12.32 4.80 -10.24
C ARG A 101 -11.66 6.17 -10.00
N VAL A 102 -10.33 6.24 -10.05
CA VAL A 102 -9.57 7.43 -9.65
C VAL A 102 -9.96 8.65 -10.48
N MET A 103 -9.87 8.55 -11.80
CA MET A 103 -10.17 9.68 -12.69
C MET A 103 -11.63 10.13 -12.61
N ALA A 104 -12.58 9.20 -12.61
CA ALA A 104 -14.00 9.54 -12.46
C ALA A 104 -14.29 10.26 -11.13
N THR A 105 -13.58 9.91 -10.05
CA THR A 105 -13.73 10.59 -8.77
C THR A 105 -13.15 12.01 -8.82
N LEU A 106 -11.96 12.18 -9.41
CA LEU A 106 -11.33 13.50 -9.56
C LEU A 106 -12.17 14.42 -10.46
N ASP A 107 -12.66 13.89 -11.58
CA ASP A 107 -13.52 14.62 -12.52
C ASP A 107 -14.81 15.12 -11.84
N ALA A 108 -15.48 14.27 -11.07
CA ALA A 108 -16.69 14.67 -10.35
C ALA A 108 -16.41 15.69 -9.25
N VAL A 109 -15.28 15.58 -8.54
CA VAL A 109 -14.89 16.60 -7.55
C VAL A 109 -14.58 17.93 -8.23
N CYS A 110 -13.86 17.92 -9.35
CA CYS A 110 -13.66 19.14 -10.17
C CYS A 110 -15.00 19.76 -10.56
N ALA A 111 -15.90 18.98 -11.17
CA ALA A 111 -17.18 19.47 -11.64
C ALA A 111 -18.03 20.09 -10.52
N ARG A 112 -18.10 19.44 -9.35
CA ARG A 112 -18.80 20.00 -8.19
C ARG A 112 -18.14 21.24 -7.60
N LEU A 113 -16.81 21.29 -7.57
CA LEU A 113 -16.09 22.48 -7.08
C LEU A 113 -16.25 23.67 -8.05
N THR A 114 -16.26 23.43 -9.36
CA THR A 114 -16.55 24.44 -10.39
C THR A 114 -17.92 25.06 -10.20
N GLU A 115 -18.95 24.25 -9.96
CA GLU A 115 -20.31 24.74 -9.65
C GLU A 115 -20.35 25.56 -8.35
N ILE A 116 -19.72 25.07 -7.27
CA ILE A 116 -19.68 25.80 -5.99
C ILE A 116 -18.90 27.11 -6.12
N ALA A 117 -17.85 27.14 -6.94
CA ALA A 117 -17.03 28.31 -7.22
C ALA A 117 -17.75 29.37 -8.08
N GLY A 118 -18.86 29.00 -8.73
CA GLY A 118 -19.55 29.84 -9.71
C GLY A 118 -18.75 30.03 -11.01
N GLU A 119 -17.95 29.03 -11.38
CA GLU A 119 -17.20 29.00 -12.63
C GLU A 119 -18.01 28.33 -13.76
N PRO A 120 -17.63 28.52 -15.05
CA PRO A 120 -18.34 27.91 -16.16
C PRO A 120 -18.49 26.39 -16.00
N ALA A 121 -19.71 25.89 -16.19
CA ALA A 121 -20.03 24.49 -15.95
C ALA A 121 -19.15 23.55 -16.79
N VAL A 122 -18.69 22.47 -16.15
CA VAL A 122 -17.97 21.37 -16.81
C VAL A 122 -18.82 20.10 -16.72
N SER A 123 -18.60 19.18 -17.66
CA SER A 123 -19.36 17.93 -17.70
C SER A 123 -19.09 17.05 -16.48
N HIS A 124 -20.14 16.46 -15.92
CA HIS A 124 -20.02 15.45 -14.88
C HIS A 124 -19.75 14.07 -15.47
N PRO A 125 -18.94 13.23 -14.81
CA PRO A 125 -18.76 11.85 -15.24
C PRO A 125 -20.06 11.07 -15.21
N VAL A 126 -20.27 10.21 -16.21
CA VAL A 126 -21.46 9.36 -16.28
C VAL A 126 -21.49 8.34 -15.14
N PRO A 127 -22.68 7.96 -14.61
CA PRO A 127 -22.80 6.99 -13.51
C PRO A 127 -22.11 5.65 -13.76
N LEU A 128 -22.01 5.22 -15.03
CA LEU A 128 -21.33 3.99 -15.41
C LEU A 128 -19.83 4.00 -15.04
N ALA A 129 -19.16 5.16 -15.14
CA ALA A 129 -17.75 5.31 -14.78
C ALA A 129 -17.49 4.94 -13.31
N PHE A 130 -18.47 5.21 -12.43
CA PHE A 130 -18.41 4.88 -11.02
C PHE A 130 -18.67 3.40 -10.70
N ARG A 131 -19.22 2.63 -11.65
CA ARG A 131 -19.55 1.20 -11.51
C ARG A 131 -18.53 0.28 -12.21
N ASN A 132 -17.75 0.81 -13.16
CA ASN A 132 -16.83 0.03 -13.98
C ASN A 132 -15.80 -0.77 -13.15
N GLY A 133 -15.16 -0.17 -12.15
CA GLY A 133 -14.20 -0.89 -11.30
C GLY A 133 -14.82 -2.10 -10.60
N LYS A 134 -16.02 -1.97 -10.03
CA LYS A 134 -16.74 -3.10 -9.41
C LYS A 134 -17.14 -4.16 -10.42
N ARG A 135 -17.53 -3.77 -11.63
CA ARG A 135 -17.90 -4.69 -12.72
C ARG A 135 -16.69 -5.52 -13.18
N ILE A 136 -15.53 -4.87 -13.36
CA ILE A 136 -14.27 -5.54 -13.70
C ILE A 136 -13.87 -6.50 -12.58
N LEU A 137 -13.90 -6.03 -11.32
CA LEU A 137 -13.56 -6.85 -10.16
C LEU A 137 -14.41 -8.12 -10.08
N ARG A 138 -15.74 -8.01 -10.23
CA ARG A 138 -16.66 -9.16 -10.22
C ARG A 138 -16.37 -10.15 -11.35
N ARG A 139 -16.08 -9.63 -12.56
CA ARG A 139 -15.72 -10.47 -13.70
C ARG A 139 -14.43 -11.25 -13.43
N GLU A 140 -13.39 -10.60 -12.92
CA GLU A 140 -12.11 -11.25 -12.63
C GLU A 140 -12.21 -12.22 -11.44
N GLN A 141 -13.02 -11.88 -10.43
CA GLN A 141 -13.35 -12.79 -9.34
C GLN A 141 -14.03 -14.05 -9.86
N ALA A 142 -15.02 -13.93 -10.74
CA ALA A 142 -15.70 -15.07 -11.35
C ALA A 142 -14.75 -15.92 -12.20
N ARG A 143 -13.79 -15.30 -12.88
CA ARG A 143 -12.77 -16.01 -13.67
C ARG A 143 -11.83 -16.86 -12.79
N ILE A 144 -11.52 -16.41 -11.58
CA ILE A 144 -10.57 -17.11 -10.68
C ILE A 144 -11.29 -18.13 -9.80
N PHE A 145 -12.44 -17.76 -9.23
CA PHE A 145 -13.14 -18.52 -8.20
C PHE A 145 -14.43 -19.19 -8.68
N GLY A 146 -14.81 -18.99 -9.95
CA GLY A 146 -16.11 -19.40 -10.47
C GLY A 146 -17.20 -18.35 -10.23
N SER A 147 -18.29 -18.44 -11.01
CA SER A 147 -19.44 -17.56 -10.88
C SER A 147 -20.28 -17.95 -9.68
N ASP A 148 -20.52 -16.97 -8.80
CA ASP A 148 -21.34 -17.14 -7.61
C ASP A 148 -22.13 -15.83 -7.41
N PRO A 149 -23.25 -15.67 -8.12
CA PRO A 149 -24.01 -14.42 -8.13
C PRO A 149 -24.77 -14.15 -6.83
N HIS A 150 -24.96 -15.18 -5.98
CA HIS A 150 -25.73 -15.10 -4.74
C HIS A 150 -24.87 -15.23 -3.48
N GLY A 151 -23.62 -15.66 -3.59
CA GLY A 151 -22.71 -15.77 -2.46
C GLY A 151 -22.05 -14.44 -2.06
N PRO A 152 -21.26 -14.47 -0.97
CA PRO A 152 -20.61 -13.28 -0.44
C PRO A 152 -19.63 -12.69 -1.45
N GLY A 153 -19.65 -11.36 -1.59
CA GLY A 153 -18.73 -10.65 -2.49
C GLY A 153 -17.26 -10.71 -2.04
N THR A 154 -17.02 -11.03 -0.78
CA THR A 154 -15.67 -11.18 -0.19
C THR A 154 -15.19 -12.62 -0.34
N ARG A 155 -13.92 -12.81 -0.71
CA ARG A 155 -13.25 -14.11 -0.72
C ARG A 155 -12.24 -14.22 0.41
N ILE A 156 -12.05 -15.43 0.93
CA ILE A 156 -11.16 -15.73 2.06
C ILE A 156 -9.94 -16.47 1.55
N MET A 157 -8.77 -15.85 1.72
CA MET A 157 -7.47 -16.49 1.46
C MET A 157 -6.83 -16.91 2.78
N VAL A 158 -6.42 -18.16 2.88
CA VAL A 158 -5.78 -18.73 4.09
C VAL A 158 -4.34 -19.10 3.77
N THR A 159 -3.39 -18.61 4.58
CA THR A 159 -1.98 -19.02 4.46
C THR A 159 -1.79 -20.36 5.12
N LEU A 160 -1.30 -21.34 4.38
CA LEU A 160 -1.04 -22.68 4.91
C LEU A 160 0.20 -22.67 5.82
N PRO A 161 0.12 -23.27 7.02
CA PRO A 161 1.30 -23.54 7.83
C PRO A 161 2.10 -24.70 7.23
N THR A 162 3.39 -24.84 7.57
CA THR A 162 4.25 -25.95 7.11
C THR A 162 3.61 -27.32 7.32
N ARG A 163 2.91 -27.53 8.45
CA ARG A 163 2.16 -28.77 8.76
C ARG A 163 1.19 -29.21 7.67
N ALA A 164 0.69 -28.31 6.82
CA ALA A 164 -0.18 -28.66 5.69
C ALA A 164 0.51 -29.56 4.64
N SER A 165 1.84 -29.70 4.64
CA SER A 165 2.54 -30.68 3.80
C SER A 165 2.37 -32.13 4.28
N GLU A 166 2.03 -32.33 5.54
CA GLU A 166 1.96 -33.66 6.18
C GLU A 166 0.53 -34.01 6.63
N ASP A 167 -0.32 -33.01 6.84
CA ASP A 167 -1.66 -33.15 7.39
C ASP A 167 -2.72 -32.69 6.39
N ARG A 168 -3.21 -33.62 5.57
CA ARG A 168 -4.32 -33.36 4.64
C ARG A 168 -5.62 -33.01 5.36
N ALA A 169 -5.88 -33.59 6.53
CA ALA A 169 -7.12 -33.34 7.27
C ALA A 169 -7.22 -31.87 7.69
N LEU A 170 -6.11 -31.28 8.13
CA LEU A 170 -6.03 -29.84 8.40
C LEU A 170 -6.42 -29.00 7.17
N VAL A 171 -5.94 -29.36 5.98
CA VAL A 171 -6.27 -28.63 4.75
C VAL A 171 -7.76 -28.78 4.41
N ALA A 172 -8.32 -29.98 4.58
CA ALA A 172 -9.75 -30.22 4.40
C ALA A 172 -10.60 -29.38 5.36
N ASP A 173 -10.19 -29.25 6.62
CA ASP A 173 -10.86 -28.43 7.62
C ASP A 173 -10.83 -26.94 7.26
N ILE A 174 -9.69 -26.44 6.78
CA ILE A 174 -9.54 -25.06 6.29
C ILE A 174 -10.49 -24.78 5.12
N ILE A 175 -10.55 -25.70 4.15
CA ILE A 175 -11.46 -25.57 3.00
C ILE A 175 -12.91 -25.56 3.51
N ARG A 176 -13.30 -26.55 4.33
CA ARG A 176 -14.66 -26.69 4.88
C ARG A 176 -15.11 -25.46 5.67
N ALA A 177 -14.20 -24.82 6.40
CA ALA A 177 -14.47 -23.59 7.14
C ALA A 177 -14.72 -22.36 6.25
N GLY A 178 -14.47 -22.45 4.94
CA GLY A 178 -14.81 -21.41 3.97
C GLY A 178 -13.63 -20.77 3.26
N ALA A 179 -12.44 -21.39 3.25
CA ALA A 179 -11.35 -20.88 2.42
C ALA A 179 -11.72 -20.93 0.92
N ASP A 180 -11.52 -19.80 0.23
CA ASP A 180 -11.68 -19.66 -1.21
C ASP A 180 -10.33 -19.75 -1.94
N CYS A 181 -9.23 -19.47 -1.25
CA CYS A 181 -7.87 -19.56 -1.79
C CYS A 181 -6.90 -20.05 -0.72
N LEU A 182 -5.98 -20.93 -1.10
CA LEU A 182 -4.90 -21.38 -0.23
C LEU A 182 -3.59 -20.71 -0.65
N ARG A 183 -2.96 -19.98 0.26
CA ARG A 183 -1.69 -19.29 0.04
C ARG A 183 -0.55 -20.14 0.56
N ILE A 184 0.41 -20.44 -0.30
CA ILE A 184 1.71 -21.02 0.07
C ILE A 184 2.73 -19.88 0.08
N ASN A 185 3.29 -19.58 1.25
CA ASN A 185 4.30 -18.55 1.41
C ASN A 185 5.69 -19.12 1.18
N CYS A 186 6.24 -18.91 -0.02
CA CYS A 186 7.53 -19.44 -0.45
C CYS A 186 8.73 -18.75 0.22
N ALA A 187 8.52 -17.82 1.17
CA ALA A 187 9.59 -17.36 2.06
C ALA A 187 10.01 -18.41 3.10
N HIS A 188 9.27 -19.52 3.20
CA HIS A 188 9.50 -20.63 4.13
C HIS A 188 9.33 -21.98 3.43
N GLY A 189 10.08 -23.00 3.89
CA GLY A 189 10.09 -24.32 3.27
C GLY A 189 10.91 -24.36 1.98
N GLY A 190 10.76 -25.46 1.23
CA GLY A 190 11.39 -25.68 -0.07
C GLY A 190 10.42 -26.35 -1.05
N PRO A 191 10.88 -26.61 -2.29
CA PRO A 191 10.05 -27.19 -3.36
C PRO A 191 9.28 -28.44 -2.94
N GLU A 192 9.90 -29.33 -2.17
CA GLU A 192 9.32 -30.59 -1.71
C GLU A 192 8.14 -30.34 -0.76
N THR A 193 8.32 -29.41 0.19
CA THR A 193 7.26 -28.99 1.12
C THR A 193 6.08 -28.35 0.35
N TRP A 194 6.37 -27.48 -0.61
CA TRP A 194 5.34 -26.80 -1.38
C TRP A 194 4.58 -27.77 -2.29
N ALA A 195 5.27 -28.74 -2.90
CA ALA A 195 4.66 -29.79 -3.71
C ALA A 195 3.67 -30.61 -2.87
N ALA A 196 4.10 -31.08 -1.69
CA ALA A 196 3.23 -31.83 -0.79
C ALA A 196 2.00 -31.00 -0.32
N MET A 197 2.17 -29.71 -0.04
CA MET A 197 1.03 -28.82 0.25
C MET A 197 0.07 -28.71 -0.93
N ILE A 198 0.59 -28.62 -2.16
CA ILE A 198 -0.23 -28.54 -3.38
C ILE A 198 -1.03 -29.82 -3.56
N GLU A 199 -0.41 -30.98 -3.39
CA GLU A 199 -1.05 -32.29 -3.49
C GLU A 199 -2.17 -32.44 -2.45
N ASN A 200 -1.87 -32.17 -1.17
CA ASN A 200 -2.86 -32.22 -0.10
C ASN A 200 -4.02 -31.25 -0.34
N SER A 201 -3.73 -30.04 -0.82
CA SER A 201 -4.73 -29.02 -1.14
C SER A 201 -5.67 -29.46 -2.26
N ARG A 202 -5.11 -30.02 -3.34
CA ARG A 202 -5.91 -30.51 -4.47
C ARG A 202 -6.76 -31.71 -4.08
N ALA A 203 -6.20 -32.67 -3.34
CA ALA A 203 -6.93 -33.84 -2.85
C ALA A 203 -8.08 -33.43 -1.91
N ALA A 204 -7.79 -32.58 -0.91
CA ALA A 204 -8.80 -32.10 0.04
C ALA A 204 -9.92 -31.28 -0.62
N ALA A 205 -9.61 -30.49 -1.66
CA ALA A 205 -10.60 -29.75 -2.43
C ALA A 205 -11.49 -30.70 -3.26
N ALA A 206 -10.88 -31.70 -3.92
CA ALA A 206 -11.58 -32.70 -4.72
C ALA A 206 -12.53 -33.56 -3.88
N GLU A 207 -12.12 -34.00 -2.69
CA GLU A 207 -12.97 -34.75 -1.74
C GLU A 207 -14.24 -33.99 -1.35
N GLN A 208 -14.21 -32.65 -1.40
CA GLN A 208 -15.35 -31.79 -1.07
C GLN A 208 -16.12 -31.31 -2.31
N GLY A 209 -15.73 -31.75 -3.52
CA GLY A 209 -16.33 -31.27 -4.76
C GLY A 209 -16.12 -29.77 -4.99
N ARG A 210 -15.06 -29.18 -4.44
CA ARG A 210 -14.77 -27.74 -4.52
C ARG A 210 -13.51 -27.47 -5.33
N THR A 211 -13.49 -26.33 -6.00
CA THR A 211 -12.25 -25.76 -6.54
C THR A 211 -11.70 -24.74 -5.55
N CYS A 212 -10.45 -24.90 -5.13
CA CYS A 212 -9.76 -23.94 -4.26
C CYS A 212 -8.41 -23.55 -4.89
N PRO A 213 -8.31 -22.38 -5.57
CA PRO A 213 -7.07 -21.92 -6.16
C PRO A 213 -5.93 -21.82 -5.14
N ILE A 214 -4.72 -22.18 -5.58
CA ILE A 214 -3.50 -22.08 -4.79
C ILE A 214 -2.71 -20.86 -5.26
N LEU A 215 -2.46 -19.93 -4.35
CA LEU A 215 -1.58 -18.78 -4.58
C LEU A 215 -0.17 -19.11 -4.10
N MET A 216 0.78 -19.17 -5.03
CA MET A 216 2.21 -19.23 -4.73
C MET A 216 2.71 -17.80 -4.47
N ASP A 217 2.95 -17.46 -3.20
CA ASP A 217 3.48 -16.16 -2.80
C ASP A 217 5.00 -16.24 -2.69
N ILE A 218 5.68 -15.77 -3.74
CA ILE A 218 7.13 -15.75 -3.83
C ILE A 218 7.77 -14.85 -2.76
N ALA A 219 8.95 -15.22 -2.28
CA ALA A 219 9.62 -14.47 -1.22
C ALA A 219 9.96 -13.03 -1.62
N GLY A 220 10.29 -12.82 -2.91
CA GLY A 220 10.88 -11.61 -3.47
C GLY A 220 12.29 -11.35 -2.93
N PRO A 221 12.95 -10.26 -3.37
CA PRO A 221 14.30 -9.88 -2.95
C PRO A 221 14.32 -9.26 -1.54
N LYS A 222 13.79 -9.97 -0.54
CA LYS A 222 13.72 -9.51 0.85
C LYS A 222 15.08 -9.63 1.53
N CYS A 223 15.80 -8.52 1.63
CA CYS A 223 17.03 -8.44 2.40
C CYS A 223 16.77 -8.73 3.88
N ARG A 224 17.55 -9.66 4.44
CA ARG A 224 17.48 -10.08 5.83
C ARG A 224 18.88 -10.11 6.45
N ILE A 225 18.91 -10.14 7.77
CA ILE A 225 20.12 -10.45 8.52
C ILE A 225 20.40 -11.94 8.40
N ALA A 226 21.47 -12.30 7.69
CA ALA A 226 21.98 -13.66 7.59
C ALA A 226 22.67 -14.08 8.91
N GLU A 227 23.56 -13.22 9.41
CA GLU A 227 24.40 -13.44 10.58
C GLU A 227 24.54 -12.16 11.40
N VAL A 228 24.73 -12.34 12.70
CA VAL A 228 24.97 -11.26 13.67
C VAL A 228 26.25 -11.63 14.40
N CYS A 229 27.24 -10.74 14.37
CA CYS A 229 28.39 -10.81 15.24
C CYS A 229 28.39 -9.60 16.16
N ALA A 230 28.24 -9.85 17.46
CA ALA A 230 28.21 -8.83 18.49
C ALA A 230 28.53 -9.49 19.84
N PRO A 231 28.99 -8.73 20.85
CA PRO A 231 29.12 -9.24 22.21
C PRO A 231 27.83 -9.91 22.71
N LYS A 232 27.96 -10.93 23.57
CA LYS A 232 26.79 -11.62 24.14
C LYS A 232 25.87 -10.61 24.84
N LYS A 233 24.57 -10.75 24.62
CA LYS A 233 23.50 -9.88 25.19
C LYS A 233 23.51 -8.42 24.70
N THR A 234 24.24 -8.09 23.63
CA THR A 234 24.24 -6.74 23.04
C THR A 234 22.83 -6.25 22.73
N ARG A 235 22.58 -4.99 23.09
CA ARG A 235 21.36 -4.24 22.78
C ARG A 235 21.77 -2.92 22.13
N LEU A 236 21.18 -2.63 20.98
CA LEU A 236 21.39 -1.38 20.25
C LEU A 236 20.54 -0.27 20.85
N HIS A 237 21.18 0.85 21.15
CA HIS A 237 20.61 2.09 21.61
C HIS A 237 20.83 3.19 20.56
N ARG A 238 20.12 4.31 20.72
CA ARG A 238 20.32 5.48 19.87
C ARG A 238 21.75 6.00 20.04
N GLY A 239 22.42 6.25 18.92
CA GLY A 239 23.81 6.72 18.88
C GLY A 239 24.82 5.62 18.55
N ASP A 240 24.48 4.36 18.82
CA ASP A 240 25.34 3.21 18.57
C ASP A 240 25.72 3.08 17.10
N LEU A 241 26.91 2.52 16.87
CA LEU A 241 27.43 2.16 15.57
C LEU A 241 27.26 0.67 15.32
N LEU A 242 26.89 0.32 14.10
CA LEU A 242 26.92 -1.07 13.62
C LEU A 242 27.33 -1.12 12.16
N MET A 243 28.08 -2.14 11.78
CA MET A 243 28.48 -2.39 10.40
C MET A 243 27.44 -3.30 9.72
N LEU A 244 26.93 -2.84 8.59
CA LEU A 244 26.15 -3.64 7.67
C LEU A 244 27.10 -4.18 6.60
N ALA A 245 27.32 -5.49 6.55
CA ALA A 245 28.38 -6.09 5.74
C ALA A 245 27.87 -7.13 4.74
N GLY A 246 28.54 -7.23 3.58
CA GLY A 246 28.23 -8.24 2.55
C GLY A 246 28.85 -9.59 2.89
N ARG A 247 30.03 -9.54 3.51
CA ARG A 247 30.77 -10.67 4.07
C ARG A 247 31.15 -10.36 5.51
N MET A 248 31.33 -11.40 6.33
CA MET A 248 31.85 -11.18 7.69
C MET A 248 33.31 -10.72 7.62
N PRO A 249 33.70 -9.65 8.33
CA PRO A 249 35.10 -9.24 8.44
C PRO A 249 35.98 -10.35 8.99
N ALA A 250 37.19 -10.49 8.46
CA ALA A 250 38.15 -11.50 8.91
C ALA A 250 38.63 -11.26 10.35
N GLN A 251 38.64 -10.00 10.78
CA GLN A 251 39.01 -9.58 12.13
C GLN A 251 37.91 -8.67 12.69
N LEU A 252 37.50 -8.95 13.91
CA LEU A 252 36.50 -8.18 14.65
C LEU A 252 37.15 -7.67 15.92
N LYS A 253 36.99 -6.38 16.19
CA LYS A 253 37.46 -5.77 17.44
C LYS A 253 36.48 -6.08 18.57
N ALA A 254 36.98 -6.07 19.80
CA ALA A 254 36.14 -6.21 20.97
C ALA A 254 35.11 -5.07 21.00
N GLY A 255 33.82 -5.43 21.01
CA GLY A 255 32.71 -4.47 21.00
C GLY A 255 32.09 -4.22 19.63
N ASP A 256 32.68 -4.72 18.53
CA ASP A 256 32.12 -4.55 17.20
C ASP A 256 30.74 -5.19 17.09
N ILE A 257 29.84 -4.48 16.42
CA ILE A 257 28.50 -4.95 16.07
C ILE A 257 28.43 -5.02 14.55
N VAL A 258 28.42 -6.22 14.01
CA VAL A 258 28.40 -6.47 12.56
C VAL A 258 27.22 -7.36 12.22
N ILE A 259 26.49 -7.00 11.18
CA ILE A 259 25.41 -7.82 10.63
C ILE A 259 25.68 -8.12 9.15
N ARG A 260 25.64 -9.41 8.79
CA ARG A 260 25.75 -9.84 7.38
C ARG A 260 24.38 -9.83 6.74
N VAL A 261 24.28 -9.30 5.53
CA VAL A 261 23.05 -9.30 4.73
C VAL A 261 22.91 -10.57 3.89
N THR A 262 21.67 -10.98 3.59
CA THR A 262 21.40 -12.09 2.66
C THR A 262 21.58 -11.71 1.20
N PHE A 263 21.48 -10.42 0.86
CA PHE A 263 21.66 -9.90 -0.50
C PHE A 263 22.74 -8.81 -0.51
N PRO A 264 24.03 -9.16 -0.67
CA PRO A 264 25.13 -8.20 -0.64
C PRO A 264 25.04 -7.09 -1.69
N ALA A 265 24.45 -7.37 -2.86
CA ALA A 265 24.25 -6.39 -3.95
C ALA A 265 23.45 -5.13 -3.54
N VAL A 266 22.74 -5.17 -2.41
CA VAL A 266 22.10 -3.98 -1.84
C VAL A 266 23.13 -2.92 -1.40
N LEU A 267 24.32 -3.35 -0.98
CA LEU A 267 25.33 -2.49 -0.36
C LEU A 267 25.96 -1.56 -1.40
N ASP A 268 26.11 -2.04 -2.63
CA ASP A 268 26.67 -1.30 -3.77
C ASP A 268 25.79 -0.10 -4.16
N GLN A 269 24.54 -0.10 -3.70
CA GLN A 269 23.52 0.90 -4.02
C GLN A 269 23.26 1.85 -2.84
N LEU A 270 23.94 1.65 -1.71
CA LEU A 270 23.79 2.52 -0.54
C LEU A 270 24.60 3.80 -0.70
N GLU A 271 23.97 4.90 -0.29
CA GLU A 271 24.61 6.21 -0.22
C GLU A 271 24.71 6.68 1.24
N ALA A 272 25.73 7.50 1.53
CA ALA A 272 25.85 8.15 2.82
C ALA A 272 24.60 8.98 3.13
N GLY A 273 24.10 8.90 4.36
CA GLY A 273 22.87 9.55 4.81
C GLY A 273 21.60 8.73 4.60
N ALA A 274 21.60 7.71 3.75
CA ALA A 274 20.42 6.87 3.48
C ALA A 274 19.92 6.17 4.76
N ARG A 275 18.59 6.04 4.89
CA ARG A 275 17.98 5.33 6.02
C ARG A 275 18.05 3.82 5.81
N VAL A 276 18.29 3.11 6.91
CA VAL A 276 18.21 1.65 6.99
C VAL A 276 17.31 1.28 8.16
N PHE A 277 16.25 0.52 7.89
CA PHE A 277 15.34 0.01 8.93
C PHE A 277 15.54 -1.48 9.16
N ILE A 278 15.68 -1.87 10.42
CA ILE A 278 15.96 -3.24 10.84
C ILE A 278 14.82 -3.74 11.73
N ASP A 279 14.42 -5.01 11.55
CA ASP A 279 13.35 -5.69 12.31
C ASP A 279 12.03 -4.91 12.27
N ASP A 280 11.46 -4.78 11.08
CA ASP A 280 10.17 -4.11 10.83
C ASP A 280 10.14 -2.65 11.34
N GLY A 281 11.28 -1.95 11.25
CA GLY A 281 11.42 -0.55 11.65
C GLY A 281 11.59 -0.32 13.15
N ARG A 282 11.78 -1.38 13.94
CA ARG A 282 12.08 -1.24 15.38
C ARG A 282 13.40 -0.52 15.63
N ILE A 283 14.37 -0.75 14.76
CA ILE A 283 15.62 0.00 14.74
C ILE A 283 15.65 0.81 13.45
N GLY A 284 15.84 2.12 13.57
CA GLY A 284 16.10 3.01 12.45
C GLY A 284 17.53 3.51 12.54
N ALA A 285 18.31 3.28 11.49
CA ALA A 285 19.69 3.74 11.38
C ALA A 285 19.86 4.61 10.12
N ARG A 286 20.98 5.33 10.05
CA ARG A 286 21.43 6.03 8.85
C ARG A 286 22.82 5.58 8.48
N VAL A 287 23.08 5.45 7.19
CA VAL A 287 24.44 5.26 6.67
C VAL A 287 25.26 6.47 7.05
N GLU A 288 26.31 6.25 7.84
CA GLU A 288 27.26 7.31 8.21
C GLU A 288 28.37 7.41 7.19
N ARG A 289 28.88 6.27 6.71
CA ARG A 289 29.86 6.18 5.64
C ARG A 289 29.78 4.82 4.95
N ILE A 290 30.19 4.80 3.68
CA ILE A 290 30.40 3.58 2.90
C ILE A 290 31.81 3.06 3.16
N GLU A 291 31.96 1.75 3.27
CA GLU A 291 33.23 1.05 3.46
C GLU A 291 33.36 -0.05 2.39
N PRO A 292 34.59 -0.50 2.03
CA PRO A 292 34.77 -1.50 0.98
C PRO A 292 33.98 -2.81 1.15
N ASP A 293 33.69 -3.19 2.40
CA ASP A 293 32.96 -4.42 2.73
C ASP A 293 31.49 -4.19 3.14
N GLY A 294 30.99 -2.95 3.01
CA GLY A 294 29.60 -2.59 3.30
C GLY A 294 29.41 -1.15 3.74
N ALA A 295 28.70 -0.93 4.85
CA ALA A 295 28.38 0.41 5.33
C ALA A 295 28.40 0.48 6.86
N MET A 296 28.96 1.56 7.39
CA MET A 296 28.83 1.88 8.81
C MET A 296 27.53 2.64 9.04
N LEU A 297 26.69 2.13 9.92
CA LEU A 297 25.40 2.72 10.25
C LEU A 297 25.42 3.30 11.66
N ARG A 298 24.74 4.45 11.82
CA ARG A 298 24.45 5.04 13.13
C ARG A 298 22.99 4.89 13.48
N VAL A 299 22.70 4.30 14.63
CA VAL A 299 21.34 4.13 15.14
C VAL A 299 20.74 5.50 15.49
N LYS A 300 19.60 5.83 14.88
CA LYS A 300 18.82 7.06 15.14
C LYS A 300 17.55 6.78 15.94
N GLN A 301 17.03 5.55 15.86
CA GLN A 301 15.81 5.11 16.51
C GLN A 301 15.99 3.72 17.10
N ALA A 302 15.68 3.57 18.39
CA ALA A 302 15.55 2.32 19.12
C ALA A 302 14.67 2.57 20.36
N ARG A 303 14.11 1.52 20.98
CA ARG A 303 13.41 1.65 22.28
C ARG A 303 14.38 2.02 23.40
N SER A 304 13.85 2.61 24.47
CA SER A 304 14.64 3.04 25.65
C SER A 304 15.50 1.92 26.26
N LYS A 305 14.96 0.70 26.33
CA LYS A 305 15.67 -0.50 26.81
C LYS A 305 16.62 -1.15 25.80
N GLY A 306 16.83 -0.50 24.65
CA GLY A 306 17.57 -1.01 23.50
C GLY A 306 16.93 -2.20 22.79
N GLU A 307 17.40 -2.49 21.59
CA GLU A 307 16.89 -3.55 20.72
C GLU A 307 17.91 -4.66 20.49
N LYS A 308 17.44 -5.91 20.40
CA LYS A 308 18.31 -7.06 20.11
C LYS A 308 18.33 -7.34 18.62
N LEU A 309 19.53 -7.46 18.05
CA LEU A 309 19.71 -8.00 16.71
C LEU A 309 19.45 -9.51 16.71
N ARG A 310 18.74 -10.00 15.69
CA ARG A 310 18.47 -11.42 15.49
C ARG A 310 18.60 -11.77 14.02
N ARG A 311 19.01 -13.01 13.75
CA ARG A 311 19.02 -13.58 12.39
C ARG A 311 17.60 -13.61 11.80
N LYS A 312 17.51 -13.65 10.47
CA LYS A 312 16.28 -13.68 9.66
C LYS A 312 15.40 -12.42 9.77
N LYS A 313 15.79 -11.41 10.55
CA LYS A 313 15.07 -10.12 10.62
C LYS A 313 15.23 -9.33 9.33
N GLY A 314 14.16 -8.66 8.91
CA GLY A 314 14.12 -7.89 7.67
C GLY A 314 14.94 -6.61 7.75
N LEU A 315 15.47 -6.22 6.60
CA LEU A 315 16.18 -4.97 6.34
C LEU A 315 15.42 -4.22 5.25
N ASN A 316 15.17 -2.93 5.45
CA ASN A 316 14.49 -2.08 4.47
C ASN A 316 15.30 -0.81 4.21
N PHE A 317 15.35 -0.40 2.95
CA PHE A 317 16.17 0.69 2.44
C PHE A 317 15.29 1.70 1.69
N PRO A 318 14.49 2.52 2.42
CA PRO A 318 13.45 3.36 1.82
C PRO A 318 13.97 4.50 0.94
N ASP A 319 15.24 4.86 1.08
CA ASP A 319 15.87 5.95 0.32
C ASP A 319 16.71 5.42 -0.85
N THR A 320 16.79 4.10 -1.02
CA THR A 320 17.66 3.47 -2.01
C THR A 320 16.82 2.88 -3.13
N ALA A 321 17.09 3.28 -4.36
CA ALA A 321 16.54 2.63 -5.54
C ALA A 321 17.27 1.29 -5.72
N LEU A 322 16.61 0.20 -5.31
CA LEU A 322 17.17 -1.14 -5.39
C LEU A 322 16.91 -1.76 -6.75
N ASP A 323 17.94 -1.84 -7.57
CA ASP A 323 17.98 -2.68 -8.77
C ASP A 323 18.27 -4.12 -8.36
N LEU A 324 17.23 -4.80 -7.89
CA LEU A 324 17.27 -6.21 -7.52
C LEU A 324 16.35 -6.98 -8.47
N PRO A 325 16.78 -8.18 -8.94
CA PRO A 325 15.91 -9.02 -9.74
C PRO A 325 14.63 -9.34 -8.95
N PRO A 326 13.46 -9.33 -9.61
CA PRO A 326 12.18 -9.61 -8.99
C PRO A 326 12.11 -11.01 -8.38
#